data_AF-A0A5J9TCW2-F1
#
_entry.id   AF-A0A5J9TCW2-F1
#
_cell.length_a   1.000
_cell.length_b   1.000
_cell.length_c   1.000
_cell.angle_alpha   90.00
_cell.angle_beta   90.00
_cell.angle_gamma   90.00
#
_symmetry.space_group_name_H-M   'P 1'
#
loop_
_entity.id
_entity.type
_entity.pdbx_description
1 polymer ?
#
loop_
_entity_poly.entity_id
_entity_poly.type
_entity_poly.pdbx_seq_one_letter_code
_entity_poly.pdbx_strand_id
1 'polypeptide(L)'
;PVEFGWPIALGSLIGFFAAAFGSIGAVGGGGIFVPMLTLIIGFDPKSSTAVSKCMFMGAAVSTVYCNLKLKHPTLDMPLIDYNLTLLIQPLLMLGISIGVICNVIFPEWLITALLTVVMLVTSTKAFLRGVDTWKNETITKG
;
A
#
# COMPACT_ATOMS: atom_id res chain seq x y z
N PRO A 1 -11.24 -19.73 -17.12
CA PRO A 1 -10.15 -20.56 -16.54
C PRO A 1 -8.88 -19.72 -16.41
N VAL A 2 -8.37 -19.54 -15.20
CA VAL A 2 -7.07 -18.89 -14.99
C VAL A 2 -5.99 -19.84 -15.48
N GLU A 3 -5.55 -19.68 -16.73
CA GLU A 3 -4.38 -20.40 -17.21
C GLU A 3 -3.19 -19.95 -16.37
N PHE A 4 -2.57 -20.91 -15.68
CA PHE A 4 -1.40 -20.70 -14.83
C PHE A 4 -0.19 -20.36 -15.73
N GLY A 5 -0.18 -19.15 -16.29
CA GLY A 5 0.77 -18.70 -17.28
C GLY A 5 1.89 -17.84 -16.69
N TRP A 6 2.95 -17.66 -17.48
CA TRP A 6 4.03 -16.69 -17.28
C TRP A 6 3.61 -15.32 -16.69
N PRO A 7 2.46 -14.69 -17.07
CA PRO A 7 2.02 -13.43 -16.45
C PRO A 7 1.82 -13.48 -14.93
N ILE A 8 1.40 -14.63 -14.38
CA ILE A 8 1.21 -14.77 -12.93
C ILE A 8 2.57 -14.89 -12.22
N ALA A 9 3.51 -15.64 -12.80
CA ALA A 9 4.86 -15.75 -12.27
C ALA A 9 5.56 -14.38 -12.28
N LEU A 10 5.48 -13.65 -13.40
CA LEU A 10 6.00 -12.29 -13.52
C LEU A 10 5.32 -11.32 -12.56
N GLY A 11 3.99 -11.42 -12.42
CA GLY A 11 3.21 -10.64 -11.47
C GLY A 11 3.58 -10.93 -10.01
N SER A 12 3.84 -12.18 -9.65
CA SER A 12 4.29 -12.53 -8.29
C SER A 12 5.69 -11.98 -7.99
N LEU A 13 6.60 -12.02 -8.97
CA LEU A 13 7.97 -11.55 -8.83
C LEU A 13 8.01 -10.03 -8.64
N ILE A 14 7.34 -9.29 -9.52
CA ILE A 14 7.22 -7.84 -9.42
C ILE A 14 6.50 -7.46 -8.12
N GLY A 15 5.45 -8.19 -7.73
CA GLY A 15 4.71 -7.94 -6.49
C GLY A 15 5.59 -8.15 -5.25
N PHE A 16 6.46 -9.16 -5.27
CA PHE A 16 7.44 -9.40 -4.21
C PHE A 16 8.44 -8.25 -4.07
N PHE A 17 9.03 -7.80 -5.19
CA PHE A 17 9.94 -6.65 -5.17
C PHE A 17 9.22 -5.36 -4.76
N ALA A 18 8.01 -5.11 -5.27
CA ALA A 18 7.19 -3.96 -4.89
C ALA A 18 6.84 -3.96 -3.40
N ALA A 19 6.52 -5.12 -2.83
CA ALA A 19 6.31 -5.28 -1.39
C ALA A 19 7.58 -4.99 -0.59
N ALA A 20 8.70 -5.57 -1.01
CA ALA A 20 9.99 -5.42 -0.34
C ALA A 20 10.46 -3.96 -0.29
N PHE A 21 10.44 -3.26 -1.43
CA PHE A 21 10.78 -1.84 -1.49
C PHE A 21 9.71 -0.94 -0.84
N GLY A 22 8.43 -1.30 -1.00
CA GLY A 22 7.31 -0.57 -0.40
C GLY A 22 7.31 -0.61 1.13
N SER A 23 7.87 -1.67 1.73
CA SER A 23 8.07 -1.77 3.18
C SER A 23 9.14 -0.81 3.69
N ILE A 24 10.18 -0.51 2.90
CA ILE A 24 11.25 0.42 3.28
C ILE A 24 10.73 1.86 3.25
N GLY A 25 9.84 2.19 2.30
CA GLY A 25 9.26 3.52 2.15
C GLY A 25 8.03 3.82 3.01
N ALA A 26 7.64 2.94 3.94
CA ALA A 26 6.45 3.05 4.79
C ALA A 26 5.09 3.23 4.04
N VAL A 27 5.05 3.01 2.73
CA VAL A 27 3.84 3.13 1.89
C VAL A 27 3.04 1.81 1.85
N GLY A 28 3.66 0.68 2.21
CA GLY A 28 2.97 -0.62 2.32
C GLY A 28 2.51 -1.22 0.99
N GLY A 29 3.06 -0.76 -0.15
CA GLY A 29 2.89 -1.33 -1.50
C GLY A 29 1.46 -1.32 -2.10
N GLY A 30 0.44 -1.02 -1.29
CA GLY A 30 -0.99 -1.15 -1.62
C GLY A 30 -1.41 -0.45 -2.92
N GLY A 31 -0.79 0.70 -3.20
CA GLY A 31 -1.13 1.49 -4.38
C GLY A 31 -0.68 0.89 -5.72
N ILE A 32 0.34 0.03 -5.70
CA ILE A 32 0.93 -0.55 -6.92
C ILE A 32 0.25 -1.88 -7.25
N PHE A 33 -0.19 -2.65 -6.24
CA PHE A 33 -0.78 -3.97 -6.46
C PHE A 33 -2.06 -3.95 -7.30
N VAL A 34 -2.95 -2.98 -7.09
CA VAL A 34 -4.22 -2.91 -7.85
C VAL A 34 -4.01 -2.63 -9.33
N PRO A 35 -3.32 -1.54 -9.76
CA PRO A 35 -3.07 -1.30 -11.18
C PRO A 35 -2.18 -2.39 -11.80
N MET A 36 -1.27 -2.99 -11.04
CA MET A 36 -0.42 -4.08 -11.51
C MET A 36 -1.22 -5.37 -11.79
N LEU A 37 -2.10 -5.79 -10.89
CA LEU A 37 -2.94 -6.98 -11.07
C LEU A 37 -3.91 -6.81 -12.24
N THR A 38 -4.44 -5.60 -12.43
CA THR A 38 -5.35 -5.29 -13.54
C THR A 38 -4.61 -5.18 -14.88
N LEU A 39 -3.44 -4.51 -14.95
CA LEU A 39 -2.71 -4.30 -16.20
C LEU A 39 -1.84 -5.49 -16.65
N ILE A 40 -1.24 -6.25 -15.73
CA ILE A 40 -0.30 -7.34 -16.05
C ILE A 40 -1.02 -8.69 -16.16
N ILE A 41 -1.99 -8.95 -15.30
CA ILE A 41 -2.69 -10.25 -15.25
C ILE A 41 -4.04 -10.20 -15.98
N GLY A 42 -4.56 -9.00 -16.28
CA GLY A 42 -5.84 -8.84 -16.98
C GLY A 42 -7.04 -9.29 -16.15
N PHE A 43 -6.87 -9.38 -14.82
CA PHE A 43 -7.98 -9.70 -13.91
C PHE A 43 -8.99 -8.56 -13.87
N ASP A 44 -10.26 -8.94 -13.74
CA ASP A 44 -11.34 -8.01 -13.47
C ASP A 44 -11.01 -7.09 -12.28
N PRO A 45 -11.19 -5.76 -12.39
CA PRO A 45 -10.81 -4.80 -11.35
C PRO A 45 -11.39 -5.13 -9.97
N LYS A 46 -12.57 -5.75 -9.90
CA LYS A 46 -13.20 -6.17 -8.64
C LYS A 46 -12.45 -7.33 -7.97
N SER A 47 -11.95 -8.28 -8.77
CA SER A 47 -11.15 -9.40 -8.25
C SER A 47 -9.76 -8.93 -7.83
N SER A 48 -9.11 -8.09 -8.65
CA SER A 48 -7.79 -7.51 -8.36
C SER A 48 -7.79 -6.68 -7.06
N THR A 49 -8.85 -5.92 -6.81
CA THR A 49 -8.99 -5.15 -5.57
C THR A 49 -9.22 -6.06 -4.36
N ALA A 50 -9.96 -7.16 -4.49
CA ALA A 50 -10.13 -8.13 -3.41
C ALA A 50 -8.80 -8.81 -3.04
N VAL A 51 -8.03 -9.26 -4.04
CA VAL A 51 -6.72 -9.89 -3.83
C VAL A 51 -5.71 -8.91 -3.20
N SER A 52 -5.68 -7.67 -3.68
CA SER A 52 -4.81 -6.63 -3.11
C SER A 52 -5.12 -6.31 -1.64
N LYS A 53 -6.40 -6.33 -1.22
CA LYS A 53 -6.78 -6.15 0.18
C LYS A 53 -6.24 -7.29 1.06
N CYS A 54 -6.27 -8.54 0.58
CA CYS A 54 -5.68 -9.68 1.29
C CYS A 54 -4.16 -9.54 1.43
N MET A 55 -3.46 -9.11 0.39
CA MET A 55 -2.01 -8.87 0.44
C MET A 55 -1.65 -7.78 1.45
N PHE A 56 -2.40 -6.67 1.46
CA PHE A 56 -2.19 -5.58 2.41
C PHE A 56 -2.45 -6.02 3.86
N MET A 57 -3.51 -6.79 4.09
CA MET A 57 -3.79 -7.38 5.39
C MET A 57 -2.65 -8.28 5.88
N GLY A 58 -2.11 -9.14 5.01
CA GLY A 58 -0.96 -9.99 5.34
C GLY A 58 0.27 -9.18 5.74
N ALA A 59 0.58 -8.11 5.00
CA ALA A 59 1.68 -7.20 5.33
C ALA A 59 1.47 -6.49 6.68
N ALA A 60 0.26 -6.01 6.95
CA ALA A 60 -0.09 -5.36 8.21
C ALA A 60 0.05 -6.33 9.41
N VAL A 61 -0.51 -7.54 9.29
CA VAL A 61 -0.41 -8.59 10.33
C VAL A 61 1.05 -8.97 10.58
N SER A 62 1.84 -9.17 9.52
CA SER A 62 3.27 -9.47 9.65
C SER A 62 4.03 -8.34 10.34
N THR A 63 3.71 -7.09 9.99
CA THR A 63 4.34 -5.91 10.60
C THR A 63 4.00 -5.83 12.08
N VAL A 64 2.73 -5.98 12.45
CA VAL A 64 2.30 -6.01 13.86
C VAL A 64 2.98 -7.16 14.60
N TYR A 65 3.04 -8.37 14.02
CA TYR A 65 3.71 -9.51 14.65
C TYR A 65 5.21 -9.28 14.87
N CYS A 66 5.92 -8.74 13.88
CA CYS A 66 7.34 -8.38 14.02
C CYS A 66 7.55 -7.25 15.04
N ASN A 67 6.68 -6.24 15.06
CA ASN A 67 6.78 -5.10 15.99
C ASN A 67 6.40 -5.48 17.42
N LEU A 68 5.47 -6.42 17.62
CA LEU A 68 5.14 -6.95 18.95
C LEU A 68 6.30 -7.70 19.60
N LYS A 69 7.21 -8.27 18.80
CA LYS A 69 8.43 -8.91 19.29
C LYS A 69 9.53 -7.93 19.68
N LEU A 70 9.41 -6.66 19.28
CA LEU A 70 10.34 -5.59 19.66
C LEU A 70 9.85 -4.95 20.97
N LYS A 71 10.52 -5.29 22.08
CA LYS A 71 10.31 -4.66 23.39
C LYS A 71 11.24 -3.47 23.56
N HIS A 72 10.76 -2.40 24.19
CA HIS A 72 11.57 -1.21 24.47
C HIS A 72 12.68 -1.57 25.48
N PRO A 73 13.96 -1.24 25.22
CA PRO A 73 15.10 -1.68 26.04
C PRO A 73 15.21 -1.03 27.43
N THR A 74 14.30 -0.13 27.81
CA THR A 74 14.45 0.71 29.02
C THR A 74 13.18 0.90 29.85
N LEU A 75 11.99 0.64 29.30
CA LEU A 75 10.70 0.74 30.00
C LEU A 75 9.80 -0.38 29.46
N ASP A 76 9.07 -1.09 30.33
CA ASP A 76 8.16 -2.21 29.97
C ASP A 76 6.88 -1.72 29.26
N MET A 77 7.04 -0.87 28.24
CA MET A 77 5.97 -0.38 27.39
C MET A 77 6.24 -0.77 25.93
N PRO A 78 5.20 -1.13 25.18
CA PRO A 78 5.31 -1.38 23.75
C PRO A 78 5.70 -0.08 23.02
N LEU A 79 6.55 -0.19 21.99
CA LEU A 79 7.00 0.94 21.17
C LEU A 79 5.84 1.65 20.44
N ILE A 80 4.71 0.95 20.28
CA ILE A 80 3.49 1.43 19.65
C ILE A 80 2.63 2.14 20.71
N ASP A 81 2.33 3.42 20.47
CA ASP A 81 1.30 4.15 21.22
C ASP A 81 -0.09 3.64 20.80
N TYR A 82 -0.60 2.69 21.57
CA TYR A 82 -1.91 2.08 21.34
C TYR A 82 -3.07 3.06 21.53
N ASN A 83 -2.92 4.12 22.34
CA ASN A 83 -3.98 5.12 22.51
C ASN A 83 -4.18 5.91 21.21
N LEU A 84 -3.08 6.34 20.60
CA LEU A 84 -3.13 7.03 19.31
C LEU A 84 -3.61 6.07 18.20
N THR A 85 -3.14 4.83 18.21
CA THR A 85 -3.54 3.82 17.22
C THR A 85 -5.05 3.55 17.29
N LEU A 86 -5.61 3.39 18.49
CA LEU A 86 -7.05 3.17 18.69
C LEU A 86 -7.89 4.39 18.27
N LEU A 87 -7.33 5.60 18.31
CA LEU A 87 -8.01 6.81 17.83
C LEU A 87 -8.01 6.91 16.30
N ILE A 88 -6.92 6.53 15.65
CA ILE A 88 -6.76 6.62 14.19
C ILE A 88 -7.41 5.41 13.46
N GLN A 89 -7.41 4.23 14.08
CA GLN A 89 -8.00 2.99 13.55
C GLN A 89 -9.45 3.17 13.06
N PRO A 90 -10.40 3.73 13.84
CA PRO A 90 -11.78 3.90 13.40
C PRO A 90 -11.90 4.92 12.26
N LEU A 91 -11.07 5.96 12.24
CA LEU A 91 -11.06 6.95 11.15
C LEU A 91 -10.63 6.32 9.82
N LEU A 92 -9.62 5.45 9.85
CA LEU A 92 -9.19 4.66 8.69
C LEU A 92 -10.29 3.70 8.22
N MET A 93 -10.93 2.99 9.16
CA MET A 93 -12.03 2.06 8.85
C MET A 93 -13.22 2.79 8.21
N LEU A 94 -13.58 3.98 8.68
CA LEU A 94 -14.62 4.82 8.09
C LEU A 94 -14.28 5.23 6.66
N GLY A 95 -13.05 5.71 6.43
CA GLY A 95 -12.60 6.09 5.09
C GLY A 95 -12.63 4.92 4.09
N ILE A 96 -12.17 3.73 4.52
CA ILE A 96 -12.21 2.52 3.70
C ILE A 96 -13.66 2.11 3.40
N SER A 97 -14.54 2.17 4.39
CA SER A 97 -15.96 1.81 4.24
C SER A 97 -16.67 2.72 3.22
N ILE A 98 -16.47 4.04 3.33
CA ILE A 98 -17.00 5.01 2.36
C ILE A 98 -16.42 4.74 0.97
N GLY A 99 -15.12 4.48 0.87
CA GLY A 99 -14.46 4.17 -0.40
C GLY A 99 -15.00 2.90 -1.07
N VAL A 100 -15.30 1.85 -0.30
CA VAL A 100 -15.90 0.61 -0.82
C VAL A 100 -17.33 0.83 -1.29
N ILE A 101 -18.13 1.61 -0.56
CA ILE A 101 -19.51 1.94 -0.99
C ILE A 101 -19.47 2.72 -2.31
N CYS A 102 -18.59 3.72 -2.43
CA CYS A 102 -18.38 4.43 -3.69
C CYS A 102 -17.91 3.48 -4.81
N ASN A 103 -17.06 2.50 -4.52
CA ASN A 103 -16.60 1.51 -5.50
C ASN A 103 -17.74 0.64 -6.06
N VAL A 104 -18.78 0.38 -5.28
CA VAL A 104 -19.94 -0.41 -5.76
C VAL A 104 -20.91 0.44 -6.59
N ILE A 105 -21.02 1.74 -6.29
CA ILE A 105 -21.98 2.64 -6.95
C ILE A 105 -21.46 3.13 -8.31
N PHE A 106 -20.14 3.35 -8.45
CA PHE A 106 -19.55 3.87 -9.68
C PHE A 106 -19.24 2.77 -10.70
N PRO A 107 -19.24 3.09 -12.01
CA PRO A 107 -18.84 2.15 -13.04
C PRO A 107 -17.33 1.86 -12.98
N GLU A 108 -16.94 0.64 -13.36
CA GLU A 108 -15.57 0.11 -13.22
C GLU A 108 -14.49 0.93 -13.96
N TRP A 109 -14.84 1.46 -15.14
CA TRP A 109 -13.93 2.31 -15.91
C TRP A 109 -13.59 3.62 -15.16
N LEU A 110 -14.57 4.19 -14.46
CA LEU A 110 -14.38 5.42 -13.69
C LEU A 110 -13.50 5.17 -12.46
N ILE A 111 -13.72 4.06 -11.77
CA ILE A 111 -12.92 3.66 -10.60
C ILE A 111 -11.47 3.41 -10.99
N THR A 112 -11.26 2.69 -12.10
CA THR A 112 -9.92 2.36 -12.60
C THR A 112 -9.19 3.63 -13.04
N ALA A 113 -9.88 4.56 -13.73
CA ALA A 113 -9.33 5.86 -14.10
C ALA A 113 -8.97 6.71 -12.87
N LEU A 114 -9.89 6.84 -11.90
CA LEU A 114 -9.68 7.60 -10.67
C LEU A 114 -8.47 7.07 -9.88
N LEU A 115 -8.39 5.75 -9.72
CA LEU A 115 -7.27 5.10 -9.03
C LEU A 115 -5.94 5.35 -9.75
N THR A 116 -5.93 5.26 -11.09
CA THR A 116 -4.74 5.54 -11.90
C THR A 116 -4.28 6.98 -11.73
N VAL A 117 -5.19 7.96 -11.77
CA VAL A 117 -4.85 9.38 -11.56
C VAL A 117 -4.30 9.61 -10.15
N VAL A 118 -4.93 9.04 -9.11
CA VAL A 118 -4.44 9.16 -7.73
C VAL A 118 -3.04 8.57 -7.58
N MET A 119 -2.75 7.44 -8.23
CA MET A 119 -1.41 6.85 -8.24
C MET A 119 -0.38 7.74 -8.92
N LEU A 120 -0.73 8.36 -10.05
CA LEU A 120 0.16 9.30 -10.73
C LEU A 120 0.45 10.54 -9.88
N VAL A 121 -0.57 11.12 -9.25
CA VAL A 121 -0.43 12.28 -8.37
C VAL A 121 0.43 11.96 -7.17
N THR A 122 0.15 10.85 -6.47
CA THR A 122 0.92 10.43 -5.29
C THR A 122 2.37 10.10 -5.64
N SER A 123 2.62 9.42 -6.77
CA SER A 123 3.97 9.14 -7.27
C SER A 123 4.74 10.43 -7.55
N THR A 124 4.09 11.40 -8.21
CA THR A 124 4.71 12.69 -8.52
C THR A 124 5.03 13.47 -7.26
N LYS A 125 4.10 13.52 -6.30
CA LYS A 125 4.30 14.18 -5.00
C LYS A 125 5.41 13.51 -4.18
N ALA A 126 5.48 12.18 -4.19
CA ALA A 126 6.52 11.43 -3.50
C ALA A 126 7.90 11.68 -4.13
N PHE A 127 7.98 11.70 -5.47
CA PHE A 127 9.23 12.00 -6.18
C PHE A 127 9.72 13.42 -5.89
N LEU A 128 8.83 14.42 -5.95
CA LEU A 128 9.19 15.81 -5.64
C LEU A 128 9.70 15.96 -4.20
N ARG A 129 9.01 15.34 -3.23
CA ARG A 129 9.49 15.31 -1.84
C ARG A 129 10.84 14.63 -1.70
N GLY A 130 11.08 13.54 -2.42
CA GLY A 130 12.37 12.85 -2.43
C GLY A 130 13.49 13.75 -2.96
N VAL A 131 13.24 14.48 -4.04
CA VAL A 131 14.21 15.44 -4.61
C VAL A 131 14.44 16.61 -3.66
N ASP A 132 13.37 17.15 -3.04
CA ASP A 132 13.47 18.23 -2.06
C ASP A 132 14.30 17.81 -0.84
N THR A 133 14.07 16.61 -0.29
CA THR A 133 14.86 16.04 0.80
C THR A 133 16.33 15.88 0.39
N TRP A 134 16.61 15.32 -0.79
CA TRP A 134 17.97 15.15 -1.29
C TRP A 134 18.71 16.49 -1.44
N LYS A 135 18.01 17.51 -1.94
CA LYS A 135 18.57 18.86 -2.10
C LYS A 135 18.88 19.50 -0.75
N ASN A 136 17.99 19.35 0.24
CA ASN A 136 18.20 19.87 1.60
C ASN A 136 19.39 19.18 2.29
N GLU A 137 19.54 17.86 2.14
CA GLU A 137 20.67 17.11 2.71
C GLU A 137 22.02 17.45 2.06
N THR A 138 22.02 17.84 0.78
CA THR A 138 23.23 18.23 0.05
C THR A 138 23.68 19.66 0.41
N ILE A 139 22.74 20.56 0.74
CA ILE A 139 23.05 21.95 1.14
C ILE A 139 23.54 22.03 2.59
N THR A 140 23.03 21.22 3.52
CA THR A 140 23.47 21.23 4.93
C THR A 140 24.85 20.58 5.14
N LYS A 141 25.33 19.79 4.17
CA LYS A 141 26.67 19.17 4.20
C LYS A 141 27.74 19.99 3.47
N GLY A 142 27.38 21.12 2.85
CA GLY A 142 28.27 22.03 2.13
C GLY A 142 28.81 23.16 3.00
#